data_AF-A0A915DR42-F1
#
_entry.id   AF-A0A915DR42-F1
#
_cell.length_a   1.000
_cell.length_b   1.000
_cell.length_c   1.000
_cell.angle_alpha   90.00
_cell.angle_beta   90.00
_cell.angle_gamma   90.00
#
_symmetry.space_group_name_H-M   'P 1'
#
loop_
_entity.id
_entity.type
_entity.pdbx_description
1 polymer ?
#
loop_
_entity_poly.entity_id
_entity_poly.type
_entity_poly.pdbx_seq_one_letter_code
_entity_poly.pdbx_strand_id
1 'polypeptide(L)'
;MKSLKCIKYWPEEGSKVYGKFEIYLCRSISGVKITWTVTQFHYLTWPDAGVPLSIKSLLEFRRKINKSYRGHSSPVLVHCTNGAGRTGTYCLIDMAINRILKGVKELNIAGSLEYLRDQRMRMVENEEQYKFVFSCVAEEVSSLLKNLQH
;
A
#
# COMPACT_ATOMS: atom_id res chain seq x y z
N MET A 1 24.97 -10.83 -6.25
CA MET A 1 24.23 -11.30 -5.05
C MET A 1 22.90 -10.56 -4.99
N LYS A 2 21.75 -11.21 -5.12
CA LYS A 2 20.45 -10.53 -4.90
C LYS A 2 20.32 -10.27 -3.40
N SER A 3 20.23 -9.01 -2.99
CA SER A 3 19.99 -8.68 -1.58
C SER A 3 18.61 -9.22 -1.17
N LEU A 4 18.54 -9.88 -0.02
CA LEU A 4 17.27 -10.35 0.53
C LEU A 4 16.47 -9.12 0.99
N LYS A 5 15.41 -8.79 0.26
CA LYS A 5 14.59 -7.58 0.53
C LYS A 5 13.63 -7.75 1.69
N CYS A 6 13.10 -8.95 1.86
CA CYS A 6 12.17 -9.28 2.94
C CYS A 6 12.22 -10.78 3.17
N ILE A 7 12.13 -11.20 4.43
CA ILE A 7 11.93 -12.61 4.75
C ILE A 7 10.53 -13.02 4.33
N LYS A 8 10.39 -14.24 3.78
CA LYS A 8 9.08 -14.77 3.45
C LYS A 8 8.31 -15.16 4.71
N TYR A 9 7.24 -14.44 4.99
CA TYR A 9 6.40 -14.63 6.19
C TYR A 9 5.05 -15.32 5.88
N TRP A 10 4.88 -15.88 4.67
CA TRP A 10 3.71 -16.65 4.28
C TRP A 10 4.12 -18.01 3.70
N PRO A 11 3.33 -19.08 3.91
CA PRO A 11 3.56 -20.37 3.24
C PRO A 11 3.26 -20.30 1.74
N GLU A 12 3.94 -21.13 0.95
CA GLU A 12 3.59 -21.35 -0.47
C GLU A 12 2.46 -22.34 -0.65
N GLU A 13 2.37 -23.31 0.26
CA GLU A 13 1.36 -24.36 0.29
C GLU A 13 1.11 -24.76 1.74
N GLY A 14 -0.10 -25.25 2.05
CA GLY A 14 -0.44 -25.75 3.38
C GLY A 14 -0.37 -24.68 4.48
N SER A 15 0.36 -24.97 5.56
CA SER A 15 0.53 -24.10 6.71
C SER A 15 1.98 -23.96 7.15
N LYS A 16 2.28 -22.88 7.87
CA LYS A 16 3.59 -22.66 8.50
C LYS A 16 3.44 -22.00 9.85
N VAL A 17 4.16 -22.53 10.84
CA VAL A 17 4.17 -22.04 12.22
C VAL A 17 5.24 -20.98 12.40
N TYR A 18 4.85 -19.85 12.99
CA TYR A 18 5.68 -18.73 13.38
C TYR A 18 5.41 -18.41 14.86
N GLY A 19 6.15 -19.08 15.75
CA GLY A 19 5.94 -18.96 17.20
C GLY A 19 4.55 -19.44 17.62
N LYS A 20 3.72 -18.53 18.14
CA LYS A 20 2.35 -18.83 18.58
C LYS A 20 1.31 -18.79 17.44
N PHE A 21 1.72 -18.37 16.25
CA PHE A 21 0.83 -18.21 15.10
C PHE A 21 1.05 -19.33 14.09
N GLU A 22 -0.03 -19.84 13.53
CA GLU A 22 0.02 -20.74 12.38
C GLU A 22 -0.69 -20.06 11.20
N ILE A 23 0.06 -19.86 10.11
CA ILE A 23 -0.42 -19.18 8.92
C ILE A 23 -0.79 -20.24 7.88
N TYR A 24 -1.97 -20.11 7.28
CA TYR A 24 -2.48 -21.02 6.25
C TYR A 24 -2.69 -20.28 4.94
N LEU A 25 -2.22 -20.87 3.83
CA LEU A 25 -2.53 -20.33 2.52
C LEU A 25 -3.93 -20.78 2.11
N CYS A 26 -4.91 -19.89 2.31
CA CYS A 26 -6.29 -19.98 1.83
C CYS A 26 -7.01 -21.32 2.11
N ARG A 27 -7.34 -21.58 3.37
CA ARG A 27 -8.43 -22.49 3.77
C ARG A 27 -9.21 -21.91 4.95
N SER A 28 -10.53 -21.97 4.88
CA SER A 28 -11.40 -21.85 6.05
C SER A 28 -11.23 -23.14 6.86
N ILE A 29 -10.62 -23.03 8.03
CA ILE A 29 -10.43 -24.19 8.91
C ILE A 29 -11.65 -24.29 9.81
N SER A 30 -12.39 -25.39 9.70
CA SER A 30 -13.42 -25.74 10.67
C SER A 30 -12.75 -26.29 11.94
N GLY A 31 -12.80 -25.54 13.04
CA GLY A 31 -12.21 -25.94 14.32
C GLY A 31 -12.49 -24.97 15.46
N VAL A 32 -12.16 -25.39 16.70
CA VAL A 32 -12.47 -24.70 17.98
C VAL A 32 -11.56 -23.47 18.25
N LYS A 33 -10.62 -23.15 17.35
CA LYS A 33 -9.66 -22.04 17.53
C LYS A 33 -10.17 -20.76 16.85
N ILE A 34 -9.94 -19.61 17.51
CA ILE A 34 -10.14 -18.29 16.91
C ILE A 34 -9.20 -18.16 15.71
N THR A 35 -9.75 -17.87 14.54
CA THR A 35 -9.00 -17.63 13.31
C THR A 35 -9.28 -16.22 12.80
N TRP A 36 -8.26 -15.59 12.24
CA TRP A 36 -8.38 -14.30 11.54
C TRP A 36 -7.99 -14.47 10.08
N THR A 37 -8.83 -13.96 9.18
CA THR A 37 -8.50 -13.90 7.75
C THR A 37 -7.73 -12.62 7.45
N VAL A 38 -6.54 -12.77 6.88
CA VAL A 38 -5.72 -11.66 6.40
C VAL A 38 -5.60 -11.74 4.90
N THR A 39 -5.96 -10.67 4.19
CA THR A 39 -5.75 -10.55 2.74
C THR A 39 -4.41 -9.86 2.48
N GLN A 40 -3.43 -10.60 1.98
CA GLN A 40 -2.14 -10.04 1.57
C GLN A 40 -2.20 -9.57 0.12
N PHE A 41 -1.88 -8.30 -0.12
CA PHE A 41 -1.71 -7.74 -1.46
C PHE A 41 -0.22 -7.57 -1.75
N HIS A 42 0.28 -8.20 -2.82
CA HIS A 42 1.71 -8.16 -3.17
C HIS A 42 1.92 -7.47 -4.51
N TYR A 43 2.49 -6.25 -4.48
CA TYR A 43 2.83 -5.50 -5.69
C TYR A 43 4.25 -5.84 -6.16
N LEU A 44 4.35 -6.57 -7.28
CA LEU A 44 5.59 -7.22 -7.72
C LEU A 44 6.46 -6.37 -8.66
N THR A 45 5.89 -5.33 -9.26
CA THR A 45 6.51 -4.59 -10.37
C THR A 45 7.18 -3.29 -9.94
N TRP A 46 7.30 -3.02 -8.64
CA TRP A 46 8.03 -1.84 -8.14
C TRP A 46 9.53 -2.14 -8.07
N PRO A 47 10.37 -1.45 -8.87
CA PRO A 47 11.82 -1.69 -8.91
C PRO A 47 12.52 -1.31 -7.60
N ASP A 48 13.80 -1.70 -7.48
CA ASP A 48 14.62 -1.33 -6.32
C ASP A 48 15.06 0.12 -6.31
N ALA A 49 15.54 0.57 -7.46
CA ALA A 49 15.79 1.97 -7.75
C ALA A 49 14.61 2.50 -8.57
N GLY A 50 14.14 3.70 -8.19
CA GLY A 50 13.08 4.42 -8.89
C GLY A 50 11.65 4.01 -8.54
N VAL A 51 10.76 4.18 -9.51
CA VAL A 51 9.30 4.12 -9.35
C VAL A 51 8.65 3.12 -10.32
N PRO A 52 7.40 2.68 -10.09
CA PRO A 52 6.70 1.82 -11.02
C PRO A 52 6.57 2.44 -12.41
N LEU A 53 6.82 1.64 -13.45
CA LEU A 53 6.69 2.09 -14.85
C LEU A 53 5.25 2.42 -15.25
N SER A 54 4.27 1.83 -14.56
CA SER A 54 2.84 2.04 -14.82
C SER A 54 2.16 2.63 -13.59
N ILE A 55 1.79 3.92 -13.67
CA ILE A 55 0.95 4.61 -12.67
C ILE A 55 -0.39 3.90 -12.54
N LYS A 56 -1.02 3.56 -13.68
CA LYS A 56 -2.31 2.86 -13.74
C LYS A 56 -2.29 1.56 -12.94
N SER A 57 -1.24 0.75 -13.08
CA SER A 57 -1.11 -0.52 -12.34
C SER A 57 -1.12 -0.30 -10.83
N LEU A 58 -0.41 0.72 -10.33
CA LEU A 58 -0.40 1.02 -8.90
C LEU A 58 -1.75 1.56 -8.41
N LEU A 59 -2.42 2.43 -9.18
CA LEU A 59 -3.73 2.95 -8.83
C LEU A 59 -4.81 1.85 -8.82
N GLU A 60 -4.78 0.91 -9.78
CA GLU A 60 -5.65 -0.27 -9.77
C GLU A 60 -5.38 -1.18 -8.57
N PHE A 61 -4.11 -1.41 -8.24
CA PHE A 61 -3.72 -2.15 -7.04
C PHE A 61 -4.26 -1.49 -5.77
N ARG A 62 -4.14 -0.16 -5.65
CA ARG A 62 -4.72 0.63 -4.56
C ARG A 62 -6.25 0.45 -4.48
N ARG A 63 -6.98 0.54 -5.60
CA ARG A 63 -8.44 0.34 -5.62
C ARG A 63 -8.84 -1.06 -5.14
N LYS A 64 -8.07 -2.11 -5.49
CA LYS A 64 -8.29 -3.48 -5.00
C LYS A 64 -8.12 -3.58 -3.48
N ILE A 65 -7.09 -2.95 -2.92
CA ILE A 65 -6.87 -2.89 -1.46
C ILE A 65 -8.05 -2.20 -0.78
N ASN A 66 -8.42 -1.01 -1.24
CA ASN A 66 -9.48 -0.22 -0.61
C ASN A 66 -10.87 -0.87 -0.75
N LYS A 67 -11.13 -1.64 -1.81
CA LYS A 67 -12.35 -2.45 -1.96
C LYS A 67 -12.38 -3.66 -1.00
N SER A 68 -11.21 -4.22 -0.69
CA SER A 68 -11.10 -5.34 0.26
C SER A 68 -11.15 -4.89 1.72
N TYR A 69 -10.75 -3.65 2.01
CA TYR A 69 -10.76 -3.11 3.35
C TYR A 69 -12.18 -2.73 3.78
N ARG A 70 -12.76 -3.52 4.70
CA ARG A 70 -14.14 -3.33 5.17
C ARG A 70 -14.27 -2.42 6.40
N GLY A 71 -13.25 -1.62 6.76
CA GLY A 71 -13.36 -0.62 7.83
C GLY A 71 -13.51 -1.16 9.26
N HIS A 72 -13.17 -2.41 9.52
CA HIS A 72 -13.30 -3.02 10.85
C HIS A 72 -12.05 -2.76 11.70
N SER A 73 -12.02 -1.64 12.44
CA SER A 73 -11.20 -1.39 13.65
C SER A 73 -9.70 -1.75 13.62
N SER A 74 -9.10 -1.98 12.44
CA SER A 74 -7.76 -2.55 12.28
C SER A 74 -7.01 -1.79 11.18
N PRO A 75 -5.73 -1.43 11.40
CA PRO A 75 -4.95 -0.70 10.40
C PRO A 75 -4.61 -1.58 9.19
N VAL A 76 -4.42 -0.95 8.03
CA VAL A 76 -3.78 -1.59 6.88
C VAL A 76 -2.27 -1.58 7.09
N LEU A 77 -1.65 -2.77 7.14
CA LEU A 77 -0.20 -2.90 7.22
C LEU A 77 0.41 -2.74 5.82
N VAL A 78 1.32 -1.78 5.67
CA VAL A 78 2.08 -1.53 4.44
C VAL A 78 3.57 -1.69 4.73
N HIS A 79 4.28 -2.50 3.94
CA HIS A 79 5.73 -2.65 4.07
C HIS A 79 6.41 -2.78 2.71
N CYS A 80 7.73 -2.59 2.70
CA CYS A 80 8.60 -2.90 1.58
C CYS A 80 9.86 -3.63 2.12
N THR A 81 11.05 -3.11 1.83
CA THR A 81 12.33 -3.56 2.38
C THR A 81 12.65 -2.85 3.71
N ASN A 82 12.78 -1.52 3.67
CA ASN A 82 13.09 -0.67 4.83
C ASN A 82 11.82 -0.10 5.50
N GLY A 83 10.66 -0.31 4.88
CA GLY A 83 9.39 0.25 5.34
C GLY A 83 9.31 1.78 5.25
N ALA A 84 10.14 2.43 4.41
CA ALA A 84 10.23 3.89 4.36
C ALA A 84 10.00 4.44 2.94
N GLY A 85 10.80 4.05 1.95
CA GLY A 85 10.73 4.61 0.59
C GLY A 85 9.40 4.30 -0.12
N ARG A 86 9.26 3.07 -0.62
CA ARG A 86 8.02 2.62 -1.32
C ARG A 86 6.80 2.65 -0.40
N THR A 87 6.97 2.28 0.86
CA THR A 87 5.92 2.33 1.88
C THR A 87 5.39 3.75 2.05
N GLY A 88 6.27 4.72 2.28
CA GLY A 88 5.87 6.13 2.41
C GLY A 88 5.29 6.71 1.15
N THR A 89 5.82 6.32 -0.01
CA THR A 89 5.28 6.72 -1.32
C THR A 89 3.84 6.24 -1.48
N TYR A 90 3.58 4.95 -1.22
CA TYR A 90 2.24 4.39 -1.28
C TYR A 90 1.29 5.04 -0.26
N CYS A 91 1.71 5.20 1.00
CA CYS A 91 0.90 5.82 2.04
C CYS A 91 0.55 7.28 1.70
N LEU A 92 1.50 8.05 1.16
CA LEU A 92 1.26 9.44 0.77
C LEU A 92 0.28 9.55 -0.40
N ILE A 93 0.42 8.68 -1.42
CA ILE A 93 -0.54 8.59 -2.53
C ILE A 93 -1.93 8.24 -2.00
N ASP A 94 -2.04 7.21 -1.16
CA ASP A 94 -3.33 6.78 -0.64
C ASP A 94 -4.00 7.85 0.22
N MET A 95 -3.24 8.51 1.08
CA MET A 95 -3.73 9.62 1.91
C MET A 95 -4.20 10.80 1.06
N ALA A 96 -3.41 11.24 0.07
CA ALA A 96 -3.76 12.36 -0.80
C ALA A 96 -5.03 12.07 -1.61
N ILE A 97 -5.11 10.91 -2.25
CA ILE A 97 -6.28 10.52 -3.03
C ILE A 97 -7.50 10.35 -2.13
N ASN A 98 -7.37 9.75 -0.94
CA ASN A 98 -8.49 9.62 0.00
C ASN A 98 -9.02 10.98 0.47
N ARG A 99 -8.15 11.99 0.62
CA ARG A 99 -8.58 13.36 0.91
C ARG A 99 -9.38 13.97 -0.25
N ILE A 100 -8.92 13.79 -1.49
CA ILE A 100 -9.66 14.23 -2.69
C ILE A 100 -11.05 13.58 -2.73
N LEU A 101 -11.12 12.25 -2.57
CA LEU A 101 -12.37 11.50 -2.61
C LEU A 101 -13.35 11.89 -1.48
N LYS A 102 -12.83 12.43 -0.37
CA LYS A 102 -13.63 12.99 0.74
C LYS A 102 -14.03 14.46 0.52
N GLY A 103 -13.73 15.04 -0.64
CA GLY A 103 -14.10 16.42 -1.00
C GLY A 103 -13.16 17.50 -0.47
N VAL A 104 -11.95 17.14 -0.02
CA VAL A 104 -10.94 18.13 0.39
C VAL A 104 -10.48 18.88 -0.86
N LYS A 105 -10.67 20.21 -0.86
CA LYS A 105 -10.37 21.09 -2.00
C LYS A 105 -8.89 21.44 -2.13
N GLU A 106 -8.19 21.55 -1.00
CA GLU A 106 -6.79 21.95 -0.94
C GLU A 106 -5.92 20.84 -0.36
N LEU A 107 -4.88 20.46 -1.10
CA LEU A 107 -3.94 19.43 -0.69
C LEU A 107 -2.56 20.03 -0.49
N ASN A 108 -2.09 20.03 0.75
CA ASN A 108 -0.68 20.26 1.05
C ASN A 108 0.06 18.91 1.08
N ILE A 109 0.57 18.46 -0.07
CA ILE A 109 1.30 17.19 -0.19
C ILE A 109 2.63 17.24 0.58
N ALA A 110 3.29 18.40 0.64
CA ALA A 110 4.53 18.58 1.40
C ALA A 110 4.29 18.45 2.91
N GLY A 111 3.29 19.16 3.45
CA GLY A 111 2.90 19.03 4.85
C GLY A 111 2.37 17.63 5.20
N SER A 112 1.73 16.96 4.24
CA SER A 112 1.34 15.55 4.38
C SER A 112 2.54 14.61 4.46
N LEU A 113 3.62 14.90 3.72
CA LEU A 113 4.87 14.16 3.81
C LEU A 113 5.59 14.42 5.14
N GLU A 114 5.64 15.67 5.60
CA GLU A 114 6.19 16.04 6.91
C GLU A 114 5.46 15.28 8.02
N TYR A 115 4.13 15.28 7.99
CA TYR A 115 3.31 14.50 8.91
C TYR A 115 3.64 12.99 8.90
N LEU A 116 3.89 12.39 7.74
CA LEU A 116 4.33 10.98 7.67
C LEU A 116 5.74 10.80 8.27
N ARG A 117 6.63 11.78 8.06
CA ARG A 117 8.01 11.74 8.56
C ARG A 117 8.10 11.94 10.08
N ASP A 118 7.16 12.66 10.67
CA ASP A 118 7.00 12.77 12.13
C ASP A 118 6.65 11.43 12.78
N GLN A 119 5.91 10.57 12.06
CA GLN A 119 5.54 9.24 12.55
C GLN A 119 6.58 8.16 12.24
N ARG A 120 7.26 8.27 11.10
CA ARG A 120 8.32 7.34 10.68
C ARG A 120 9.37 8.06 9.85
N MET A 121 10.61 8.02 10.33
CA MET A 121 11.73 8.64 9.63
C MET A 121 11.86 8.11 8.18
N ARG A 122 12.31 9.00 7.28
CA ARG A 122 12.64 8.69 5.87
C ARG A 122 11.48 8.18 5.01
N MET A 123 10.22 8.39 5.42
CA MET A 123 9.07 8.16 4.54
C MET A 123 9.25 8.97 3.25
N VAL A 124 9.07 8.32 2.10
CA VAL A 124 9.47 8.83 0.76
C VAL A 124 10.96 9.16 0.73
N GLU A 125 11.76 8.27 0.14
CA GLU A 125 13.20 8.25 0.35
C GLU A 125 13.98 9.15 -0.62
N ASN A 126 13.44 9.40 -1.82
CA ASN A 126 14.11 10.20 -2.83
C ASN A 126 13.13 11.07 -3.64
N GLU A 127 13.71 11.97 -4.43
CA GLU A 127 12.96 12.93 -5.25
C GLU A 127 12.07 12.25 -6.30
N GLU A 128 12.54 11.17 -6.93
CA GLU A 128 11.78 10.44 -7.94
C GLU A 128 10.49 9.86 -7.37
N GLN A 129 10.56 9.27 -6.17
CA GLN A 129 9.40 8.81 -5.42
C GLN A 129 8.44 9.96 -5.08
N TYR A 130 8.97 11.11 -4.66
CA TYR A 130 8.14 12.26 -4.34
C TYR A 130 7.43 12.82 -5.59
N LYS A 131 8.14 12.97 -6.72
CA LYS A 131 7.55 13.35 -8.01
C LYS A 131 6.47 12.37 -8.45
N PHE A 132 6.70 11.08 -8.27
CA PHE A 132 5.76 10.04 -8.64
C PHE A 132 4.44 10.09 -7.85
N VAL A 133 4.45 10.61 -6.61
CA VAL A 133 3.21 10.88 -5.85
C VAL A 133 2.33 11.86 -6.62
N PHE A 134 2.89 12.96 -7.13
CA PHE A 134 2.14 13.94 -7.90
C PHE A 134 1.59 13.34 -9.20
N SER A 135 2.38 12.55 -9.91
CA SER A 135 1.92 11.87 -11.13
C SER A 135 0.73 10.94 -10.86
N CYS A 136 0.76 10.19 -9.75
CA CYS A 136 -0.36 9.33 -9.35
C CYS A 136 -1.61 10.13 -8.98
N VAL A 137 -1.46 11.22 -8.22
CA VAL A 137 -2.58 12.09 -7.84
C VAL A 137 -3.20 12.75 -9.08
N ALA A 138 -2.39 13.26 -10.00
CA ALA A 138 -2.85 13.88 -11.23
C ALA A 138 -3.60 12.88 -12.14
N GLU A 139 -3.10 11.65 -12.27
CA GLU A 139 -3.77 10.59 -13.04
C GLU A 139 -5.12 10.22 -12.41
N GLU A 140 -5.20 10.11 -11.08
CA GLU A 140 -6.46 9.82 -10.40
C GLU A 140 -7.49 10.94 -10.60
N VAL A 141 -7.09 12.20 -10.44
CA VAL A 141 -7.97 13.35 -10.70
C VAL A 141 -8.45 13.36 -12.15
N SER A 142 -7.54 13.13 -13.11
CA SER A 142 -7.89 13.04 -14.53
C SER A 142 -8.89 11.91 -14.79
N SER A 143 -8.74 10.77 -14.12
CA SER A 143 -9.69 9.66 -14.21
C SER A 143 -11.06 10.01 -13.61
N LEU A 144 -11.10 10.74 -12.49
CA LEU A 144 -12.35 11.19 -11.87
C LEU A 144 -13.10 12.17 -12.76
N LEU A 145 -12.40 13.13 -13.38
CA LEU A 145 -13.00 14.11 -14.28
C LEU A 145 -13.62 13.47 -15.53
N LYS A 146 -12.94 12.46 -16.11
CA LYS A 146 -13.49 11.69 -17.25
C LYS A 146 -14.81 10.99 -16.90
N ASN A 147 -14.96 10.51 -15.66
CA ASN A 147 -16.18 9.87 -15.21
C ASN A 147 -17.34 10.84 -14.94
N LEU A 148 -17.08 12.16 -14.87
CA LEU A 148 -18.13 13.19 -14.76
C LEU A 148 -18.68 13.62 -16.13
N GLN A 149 -18.01 13.26 -17.22
CA GLN A 149 -18.42 13.59 -18.60
C GLN A 149 -19.43 12.59 -19.18
N HIS A 150 -19.82 11.60 -18.39
CA HIS A 150 -20.82 10.57 -18.68
C HIS A 150 -21.85 10.53 -17.55
#